data_AF-A0A536BHC7-F1
#
_entry.id   AF-A0A536BHC7-F1
#
_cell.length_a   1.000
_cell.length_b   1.000
_cell.length_c   1.000
_cell.angle_alpha   90.00
_cell.angle_beta   90.00
_cell.angle_gamma   90.00
#
_symmetry.space_group_name_H-M   'P 1'
#
loop_
_entity.id
_entity.type
_entity.pdbx_description
1 polymer ?
#
loop_
_entity_poly.entity_id
_entity_poly.type
_entity_poly.pdbx_seq_one_letter_code
_entity_poly.pdbx_strand_id
1 'polypeptide(L)'
;MSVTGGGLQACVQAPVTSAMGQQTTMNAHDFENHVVKRLVALRPGWTVKKGPEPFQLTIRRVREGDLRFNLDAFYQQYREQPGALDRLFAARLRRLDQECDSEALFGAPLILPVLRPASFLESAGGPVVYRRMLNDMVVTYAAHYAQGMRYLLPQDLAAWNVGRDHVEVIALSNLALMFRNG
;
A
#
# COMPACT_ATOMS: atom_id res chain seq x y z
N MET A 1 -13.52 26.66 83.15
CA MET A 1 -12.33 26.52 82.28
C MET A 1 -12.68 25.39 81.31
N SER A 2 -13.08 25.64 80.06
CA SER A 2 -12.28 26.07 78.88
C SER A 2 -11.13 25.10 78.59
N VAL A 3 -10.77 24.64 77.37
CA VAL A 3 -11.14 24.92 75.97
C VAL A 3 -10.40 23.85 75.10
N THR A 4 -11.00 23.45 73.96
CA THR A 4 -10.48 22.88 72.68
C THR A 4 -9.09 22.22 72.50
N GLY A 5 -9.05 21.19 71.62
CA GLY A 5 -8.38 21.33 70.30
C GLY A 5 -7.13 20.51 69.96
N GLY A 6 -7.16 19.83 68.81
CA GLY A 6 -6.01 19.39 67.97
C GLY A 6 -5.30 18.10 68.45
N GLY A 7 -5.05 17.06 67.68
CA GLY A 7 -4.91 16.89 66.23
C GLY A 7 -3.58 16.17 65.98
N LEU A 8 -3.58 15.01 65.32
CA LEU A 8 -2.48 14.49 64.48
C LEU A 8 -2.87 13.16 63.80
N GLN A 9 -2.60 13.13 62.50
CA GLN A 9 -2.97 12.14 61.49
C GLN A 9 -2.20 10.81 61.62
N ALA A 10 -2.79 9.72 61.13
CA ALA A 10 -2.05 8.71 60.36
C ALA A 10 -2.98 7.84 59.49
N CYS A 11 -2.90 8.06 58.18
CA CYS A 11 -3.03 7.09 57.10
C CYS A 11 -4.27 6.16 57.08
N VAL A 12 -5.38 6.69 56.56
CA VAL A 12 -6.40 5.85 55.92
C VAL A 12 -5.81 5.34 54.59
N GLN A 13 -5.39 4.08 54.55
CA GLN A 13 -5.23 3.37 53.28
C GLN A 13 -6.63 3.23 52.67
N ALA A 14 -6.96 4.14 51.77
CA ALA A 14 -8.09 3.95 50.88
C ALA A 14 -7.82 2.68 50.03
N PRO A 15 -8.80 1.79 49.85
CA PRO A 15 -8.68 0.74 48.86
C PRO A 15 -8.44 1.42 47.51
N VAL A 16 -7.41 0.96 46.80
CA VAL A 16 -7.16 1.35 45.41
C VAL A 16 -8.32 0.79 44.60
N THR A 17 -9.41 1.55 44.51
CA THR A 17 -10.38 1.39 43.44
C THR A 17 -9.59 1.66 42.18
N SER A 18 -9.28 0.60 41.42
CA SER A 18 -8.93 0.73 40.02
C SER A 18 -10.01 1.59 39.38
N ALA A 19 -9.71 2.87 39.20
CA ALA A 19 -10.37 3.68 38.20
C ALA A 19 -10.02 3.01 36.88
N MET A 20 -10.80 1.99 36.50
CA MET A 20 -11.00 1.63 35.11
C MET A 20 -11.58 2.89 34.48
N GLY A 21 -10.69 3.81 34.11
CA GLY A 21 -11.02 4.92 33.26
C GLY A 21 -11.66 4.28 32.04
N GLN A 22 -12.96 4.46 31.90
CA GLN A 22 -13.64 4.23 30.64
C GLN A 22 -12.89 5.11 29.65
N GLN A 23 -11.92 4.52 28.94
CA GLN A 23 -11.37 5.13 27.75
C GLN A 23 -12.55 5.23 26.81
N THR A 24 -13.14 6.42 26.76
CA THR A 24 -14.29 6.73 25.92
C THR A 24 -13.86 6.39 24.51
N THR A 25 -14.37 5.27 24.00
CA THR A 25 -14.04 4.81 22.67
C THR A 25 -14.49 5.88 21.69
N MET A 26 -13.60 6.29 20.78
CA MET A 26 -13.91 7.31 19.79
C MET A 26 -15.17 6.91 19.01
N ASN A 27 -16.07 7.86 18.78
CA ASN A 27 -17.16 7.66 17.82
C ASN A 27 -16.57 7.57 16.39
N ALA A 28 -17.37 7.15 15.40
CA ALA A 28 -16.88 6.95 14.05
C ALA A 28 -16.24 8.22 13.45
N HIS A 29 -16.83 9.40 13.70
CA HIS A 29 -16.30 10.67 13.20
C HIS A 29 -14.93 11.02 13.80
N ASP A 30 -14.80 10.88 15.12
CA ASP A 30 -13.53 11.14 15.82
C ASP A 30 -12.46 10.12 15.43
N PHE A 31 -12.86 8.87 15.18
CA PHE A 31 -11.98 7.82 14.67
C PHE A 31 -11.46 8.12 13.26
N GLU A 32 -12.35 8.50 12.32
CA GLU A 32 -11.96 8.94 10.97
C GLU A 32 -10.95 10.08 11.03
N ASN A 33 -11.26 11.13 11.81
CA ASN A 33 -10.37 12.29 11.98
C ASN A 33 -9.02 11.90 12.60
N HIS A 34 -9.02 10.99 13.58
CA HIS A 34 -7.80 10.47 14.18
C HIS A 34 -6.94 9.73 13.16
N VAL A 35 -7.55 8.86 12.35
CA VAL A 35 -6.85 8.10 11.30
C VAL A 35 -6.26 9.03 10.25
N VAL A 36 -7.00 10.04 9.78
CA VAL A 36 -6.52 11.03 8.82
C VAL A 36 -5.30 11.78 9.35
N LYS A 37 -5.38 12.34 10.56
CA LYS A 37 -4.26 13.06 11.19
C LYS A 37 -3.02 12.19 11.30
N ARG A 38 -3.20 10.93 11.71
CA ARG A 38 -2.11 9.99 11.90
C ARG A 38 -1.47 9.54 10.59
N LEU A 39 -2.26 9.34 9.53
CA LEU A 39 -1.75 9.02 8.20
C LEU A 39 -0.89 10.17 7.63
N VAL A 40 -1.36 11.42 7.71
CA VAL A 40 -0.62 12.59 7.22
C VAL A 40 0.67 12.81 8.01
N ALA A 41 0.65 12.59 9.32
CA ALA A 41 1.85 12.71 10.17
C ALA A 41 2.93 11.66 9.84
N LEU A 42 2.51 10.42 9.55
CA LEU A 42 3.44 9.32 9.25
C LEU A 42 3.88 9.28 7.78
N ARG A 43 3.12 9.91 6.87
CA ARG A 43 3.38 9.97 5.43
C ARG A 43 3.13 11.39 4.91
N PRO A 44 4.08 12.33 5.11
CA PRO A 44 3.89 13.74 4.75
C PRO A 44 3.73 13.99 3.23
N GLY A 45 4.03 13.00 2.38
CA GLY A 45 3.79 13.07 0.93
C GLY A 45 2.38 12.60 0.49
N TRP A 46 1.54 12.13 1.41
CA TRP A 46 0.20 11.63 1.07
C TRP A 46 -0.85 12.72 1.26
N THR A 47 -1.75 12.83 0.28
CA THR A 47 -2.97 13.64 0.38
C THR A 47 -4.12 12.71 0.73
N VAL A 48 -4.63 12.79 1.96
CA VAL A 48 -5.76 11.98 2.43
C VAL A 48 -7.05 12.80 2.33
N LYS A 49 -8.07 12.27 1.65
CA LYS A 49 -9.40 12.87 1.49
C LYS A 49 -10.49 11.84 1.81
N LYS A 50 -11.73 12.31 1.98
CA LYS A 50 -12.89 11.42 2.05
C LYS A 50 -13.08 10.70 0.73
N GLY A 51 -13.38 9.42 0.80
CA GLY A 51 -13.68 8.57 -0.35
C GLY A 51 -15.10 8.78 -0.87
N PRO A 52 -15.41 8.18 -2.04
CA PRO A 52 -16.75 8.20 -2.60
C PRO A 52 -17.75 7.37 -1.79
N GLU A 53 -17.26 6.36 -1.06
CA GLU A 53 -18.08 5.55 -0.16
C GLU A 53 -18.15 6.14 1.25
N PRO A 54 -19.26 5.95 1.98
CA PRO A 54 -19.35 6.30 3.39
C PRO A 54 -18.22 5.64 4.19
N PHE A 55 -17.60 6.42 5.09
CA PHE A 55 -16.57 5.90 6.00
C PHE A 55 -15.38 5.23 5.29
N GLN A 56 -14.99 5.80 4.15
CA GLN A 56 -13.81 5.45 3.39
C GLN A 56 -12.92 6.69 3.22
N LEU A 57 -11.60 6.49 3.16
CA LEU A 57 -10.65 7.51 2.79
C LEU A 57 -10.04 7.18 1.41
N THR A 58 -9.81 8.21 0.62
CA THR A 58 -8.98 8.16 -0.59
C THR A 58 -7.63 8.77 -0.29
N ILE A 59 -6.56 8.03 -0.54
CA ILE A 59 -5.18 8.44 -0.31
C ILE A 59 -4.53 8.66 -1.67
N ARG A 60 -4.31 9.93 -2.02
CA ARG A 60 -3.62 10.33 -3.23
C ARG A 60 -2.13 10.52 -2.95
N ARG A 61 -1.29 9.88 -3.75
CA ARG A 61 0.17 9.89 -3.61
C ARG A 61 0.81 10.84 -4.62
N VAL A 62 2.07 11.22 -4.40
CA VAL A 62 2.80 12.22 -5.21
C VAL A 62 2.95 11.79 -6.69
N ARG A 63 2.99 10.48 -6.98
CA ARG A 63 3.29 9.97 -8.34
C ARG A 63 2.41 8.83 -8.84
N GLU A 64 1.40 8.40 -8.07
CA GLU A 64 0.75 7.10 -8.27
C GLU A 64 -0.76 7.15 -7.99
N GLY A 65 -1.48 6.10 -8.41
CA GLY A 65 -2.94 5.97 -8.30
C GLY A 65 -3.49 6.16 -6.88
N ASP A 66 -4.78 6.48 -6.82
CA ASP A 66 -5.48 6.72 -5.55
C ASP A 66 -5.73 5.40 -4.82
N LEU A 67 -5.24 5.27 -3.59
CA LEU A 67 -5.53 4.14 -2.72
C LEU A 67 -6.82 4.35 -1.94
N ARG A 68 -7.55 3.27 -1.71
CA ARG A 68 -8.80 3.30 -0.91
C ARG A 68 -8.57 2.65 0.44
N PHE A 69 -8.95 3.36 1.49
CA PHE A 69 -8.87 2.88 2.86
C PHE A 69 -10.27 2.83 3.47
N ASN A 70 -10.89 1.65 3.48
CA ASN A 70 -12.16 1.46 4.17
C ASN A 70 -11.95 1.46 5.69
N LEU A 71 -12.72 2.29 6.41
CA LEU A 71 -12.63 2.43 7.86
C LEU A 71 -13.59 1.52 8.62
N ASP A 72 -14.61 0.92 7.99
CA ASP A 72 -15.63 0.11 8.67
C ASP A 72 -15.00 -1.04 9.45
N ALA A 73 -14.28 -1.92 8.75
CA ALA A 73 -13.66 -3.09 9.37
C ALA A 73 -12.61 -2.68 10.43
N PHE A 74 -11.91 -1.56 10.19
CA PHE A 74 -10.91 -1.07 11.11
C PHE A 74 -11.54 -0.47 12.38
N TYR A 75 -12.64 0.24 12.24
CA TYR A 75 -13.38 0.80 13.36
C TYR A 75 -14.02 -0.29 14.21
N GLN A 76 -14.56 -1.35 13.59
CA GLN A 76 -15.07 -2.50 14.34
C GLN A 76 -13.96 -3.17 15.17
N GLN A 77 -12.79 -3.43 14.56
CA GLN A 77 -11.63 -3.98 15.28
C GLN A 77 -11.15 -3.08 16.42
N TYR A 78 -11.18 -1.76 16.24
CA TYR A 78 -10.89 -0.80 17.30
C TYR A 78 -11.92 -0.88 18.43
N ARG A 79 -13.22 -0.96 18.12
CA ARG A 79 -14.27 -1.06 19.14
C ARG A 79 -14.16 -2.34 19.96
N GLU A 80 -13.74 -3.43 19.34
CA GLU A 80 -13.48 -4.70 20.02
C GLU A 80 -12.25 -4.62 20.94
N GLN A 81 -11.20 -3.89 20.51
CA GLN A 81 -9.94 -3.78 21.26
C GLN A 81 -9.38 -2.35 21.24
N PRO A 82 -9.94 -1.41 22.03
CA PRO A 82 -9.55 0.00 21.99
C PRO A 82 -8.07 0.23 22.37
N GLY A 83 -7.57 -0.55 23.33
CA GLY A 83 -6.18 -0.51 23.78
C GLY A 83 -5.17 -1.02 22.74
N ALA A 84 -5.63 -1.69 21.67
CA ALA A 84 -4.77 -2.20 20.60
C ALA A 84 -4.68 -1.24 19.40
N LEU A 85 -5.24 -0.02 19.49
CA LEU A 85 -5.33 0.93 18.37
C LEU A 85 -3.99 1.14 17.67
N ASP A 86 -2.90 1.34 18.42
CA ASP A 86 -1.57 1.56 17.85
C ASP A 86 -1.09 0.35 17.05
N ARG A 87 -1.32 -0.86 17.58
CA ARG A 87 -0.94 -2.11 16.91
C ARG A 87 -1.79 -2.35 15.66
N LEU A 88 -3.11 -2.15 15.75
CA LEU A 88 -4.03 -2.30 14.63
C LEU A 88 -3.71 -1.30 13.52
N PHE A 89 -3.46 -0.04 13.90
CA PHE A 89 -3.03 1.00 12.98
C PHE A 89 -1.70 0.66 12.32
N ALA A 90 -0.68 0.23 13.09
CA ALA A 90 0.62 -0.15 12.53
C ALA A 90 0.53 -1.38 11.61
N ALA A 91 -0.36 -2.33 11.88
CA ALA A 91 -0.61 -3.46 10.98
C ALA A 91 -1.31 -3.00 9.70
N ARG A 92 -2.27 -2.08 9.81
CA ARG A 92 -3.01 -1.55 8.67
C ARG A 92 -2.17 -0.63 7.80
N LEU A 93 -1.32 0.20 8.40
CA LEU A 93 -0.33 1.01 7.71
C LEU A 93 0.71 0.12 7.02
N ARG A 94 1.22 -0.94 7.68
CA ARG A 94 2.09 -1.92 7.02
C ARG A 94 1.43 -2.58 5.82
N ARG A 95 0.14 -2.91 5.90
CA ARG A 95 -0.61 -3.44 4.76
C ARG A 95 -0.77 -2.41 3.66
N LEU A 96 -1.06 -1.15 4.00
CA LEU A 96 -1.08 -0.06 3.03
C LEU A 96 0.29 0.18 2.38
N ASP A 97 1.37 0.14 3.16
CA ASP A 97 2.73 0.25 2.66
C ASP A 97 3.04 -0.97 1.78
N GLN A 98 2.59 -2.17 2.12
CA GLN A 98 2.68 -3.36 1.25
C GLN A 98 1.81 -3.24 0.00
N GLU A 99 0.64 -2.61 0.08
CA GLU A 99 -0.21 -2.34 -1.09
C GLU A 99 0.45 -1.27 -1.96
N CYS A 100 1.05 -0.25 -1.35
CA CYS A 100 1.94 0.72 -2.00
C CYS A 100 3.15 0.03 -2.62
N ASP A 101 3.80 -0.92 -1.95
CA ASP A 101 4.94 -1.71 -2.43
C ASP A 101 4.50 -2.81 -3.40
N SER A 102 3.21 -3.15 -3.46
CA SER A 102 2.63 -4.07 -4.45
C SER A 102 2.22 -3.32 -5.71
N GLU A 103 1.83 -2.05 -5.58
CA GLU A 103 1.66 -1.13 -6.71
C GLU A 103 3.00 -0.49 -7.12
N ALA A 104 3.95 -0.40 -6.18
CA ALA A 104 5.36 -0.09 -6.34
C ALA A 104 6.20 -1.33 -6.08
N LEU A 105 5.82 -2.41 -6.77
CA LEU A 105 6.78 -3.28 -7.40
C LEU A 105 6.41 -3.32 -8.88
N PHE A 106 7.01 -2.40 -9.61
CA PHE A 106 7.88 -2.86 -10.69
C PHE A 106 9.04 -3.69 -10.11
N GLY A 107 8.68 -4.80 -9.46
CA GLY A 107 9.48 -6.01 -9.24
C GLY A 107 9.15 -7.03 -10.32
N ALA A 108 8.38 -6.62 -11.34
CA ALA A 108 8.55 -7.20 -12.64
C ALA A 108 10.04 -7.04 -12.98
N PRO A 109 10.75 -8.13 -13.26
CA PRO A 109 12.13 -8.03 -13.67
C PRO A 109 12.27 -7.00 -14.79
N LEU A 110 13.45 -6.38 -14.93
CA LEU A 110 13.75 -5.46 -16.01
C LEU A 110 13.17 -5.97 -17.33
N ILE A 111 12.11 -5.30 -17.80
CA ILE A 111 11.45 -5.65 -19.04
C ILE A 111 12.22 -4.98 -20.16
N LEU A 112 12.64 -5.77 -21.13
CA LEU A 112 13.37 -5.31 -22.30
C LEU A 112 12.62 -5.67 -23.58
N PRO A 113 12.64 -4.78 -24.59
CA PRO A 113 12.19 -5.13 -25.91
C PRO A 113 13.24 -6.03 -26.57
N VAL A 114 12.81 -7.15 -27.14
CA VAL A 114 13.68 -8.11 -27.84
C VAL A 114 13.17 -8.27 -29.26
N LEU A 115 14.03 -7.88 -30.20
CA LEU A 115 13.76 -7.99 -31.63
C LEU A 115 13.96 -9.44 -32.10
N ARG A 116 12.96 -10.01 -32.78
CA ARG A 116 12.95 -11.40 -33.27
C ARG A 116 12.32 -11.48 -34.67
N PRO A 117 12.68 -12.49 -35.49
CA PRO A 117 11.94 -12.78 -36.73
C PRO A 117 10.52 -13.28 -36.39
N ALA A 118 9.54 -13.05 -37.27
CA ALA A 118 8.15 -13.45 -37.06
C ALA A 118 8.00 -14.97 -36.86
N SER A 119 8.86 -15.78 -37.49
CA SER A 119 8.94 -17.24 -37.30
C SER A 119 9.26 -17.66 -35.87
N PHE A 120 9.78 -16.76 -35.03
CA PHE A 120 9.96 -17.01 -33.60
C PHE A 120 8.63 -17.30 -32.90
N LEU A 121 7.52 -16.68 -33.32
CA LEU A 121 6.22 -16.85 -32.67
C LEU A 121 5.70 -18.30 -32.78
N GLU A 122 6.09 -19.02 -33.83
CA GLU A 122 5.73 -20.43 -34.03
C GLU A 122 6.58 -21.37 -33.16
N SER A 123 7.82 -20.99 -32.86
CA SER A 123 8.76 -21.79 -32.07
C SER A 123 8.80 -21.44 -30.58
N ALA A 124 8.16 -20.34 -30.16
CA ALA A 124 8.16 -19.88 -28.77
C ALA A 124 7.34 -20.75 -27.80
N GLY A 125 6.63 -21.78 -28.28
CA GLY A 125 5.94 -22.76 -27.45
C GLY A 125 4.72 -22.23 -26.68
N GLY A 126 4.24 -21.02 -27.00
CA GLY A 126 3.08 -20.40 -26.37
C GLY A 126 2.82 -18.98 -26.92
N PRO A 127 1.68 -18.36 -26.57
CA PRO A 127 1.36 -17.02 -27.05
C PRO A 127 2.27 -16.01 -26.34
N VAL A 128 3.30 -15.53 -27.03
CA VAL A 128 4.17 -14.46 -26.52
C VAL A 128 3.50 -13.11 -26.76
N VAL A 129 3.75 -12.14 -25.89
CA VAL A 129 3.33 -10.75 -26.11
C VAL A 129 4.29 -10.08 -27.08
N TYR A 130 3.76 -9.54 -28.18
CA TYR A 130 4.56 -8.91 -29.22
C TYR A 130 3.85 -7.72 -29.89
N ARG A 131 4.64 -6.93 -30.61
CA ARG A 131 4.18 -5.97 -31.62
C ARG A 131 4.80 -6.32 -32.97
N ARG A 132 3.99 -6.31 -34.04
CA ARG A 132 4.48 -6.50 -35.41
C ARG A 132 5.27 -5.28 -35.87
N MET A 133 6.37 -5.53 -36.57
CA MET A 133 7.14 -4.52 -37.30
C MET A 133 7.12 -4.83 -38.80
N LEU A 134 7.75 -3.95 -39.58
CA LEU A 134 7.99 -4.17 -41.00
C LEU A 134 9.01 -5.31 -41.20
N ASN A 135 9.06 -5.86 -42.42
CA ASN A 135 10.06 -6.85 -42.87
C ASN A 135 10.11 -8.16 -42.07
N ASP A 136 8.97 -8.76 -41.77
CA ASP A 136 8.87 -10.04 -41.06
C ASP A 136 9.56 -10.06 -39.68
N MET A 137 9.65 -8.89 -39.03
CA MET A 137 10.20 -8.75 -37.68
C MET A 137 9.10 -8.46 -36.67
N VAL A 138 9.34 -8.89 -35.42
CA VAL A 138 8.49 -8.62 -34.27
C VAL A 138 9.32 -8.13 -33.09
N VAL A 139 8.74 -7.21 -32.32
CA VAL A 139 9.26 -6.85 -31.01
C VAL A 139 8.50 -7.66 -29.97
N THR A 140 9.21 -8.53 -29.28
CA THR A 140 8.70 -9.26 -28.11
C THR A 140 9.17 -8.56 -26.84
N TYR A 141 8.57 -8.89 -25.71
CA TYR A 141 8.95 -8.32 -24.42
C TYR A 141 9.44 -9.44 -23.51
N ALA A 142 10.62 -9.27 -22.92
CA ALA A 142 11.22 -10.24 -22.03
C ALA A 142 11.52 -9.63 -20.67
N ALA A 143 11.28 -10.43 -19.65
CA ALA A 143 11.44 -10.14 -18.25
C ALA A 143 12.77 -10.77 -17.77
N HIS A 144 13.71 -9.94 -17.33
CA HIS A 144 15.03 -10.38 -16.83
C HIS A 144 15.06 -10.77 -15.34
N TYR A 145 14.86 -12.04 -15.02
CA TYR A 145 14.94 -12.56 -13.64
C TYR A 145 16.39 -12.90 -13.24
N ALA A 146 16.64 -13.16 -11.96
CA ALA A 146 17.94 -13.63 -11.46
C ALA A 146 18.35 -14.98 -12.08
N GLN A 147 17.37 -15.81 -12.45
CA GLN A 147 17.55 -17.11 -13.09
C GLN A 147 17.69 -17.02 -14.62
N GLY A 148 17.50 -15.84 -15.21
CA GLY A 148 17.58 -15.61 -16.65
C GLY A 148 16.39 -14.84 -17.22
N MET A 149 16.40 -14.63 -18.53
CA MET A 149 15.33 -13.94 -19.24
C MET A 149 14.18 -14.88 -19.62
N ARG A 150 12.95 -14.43 -19.44
CA ARG A 150 11.72 -15.12 -19.87
C ARG A 150 10.84 -14.18 -20.67
N TYR A 151 10.30 -14.63 -21.80
CA TYR A 151 9.32 -13.84 -22.56
C TYR A 151 8.01 -13.65 -21.78
N LEU A 152 7.39 -12.51 -22.00
CA LEU A 152 6.09 -12.19 -21.44
C LEU A 152 4.98 -12.90 -22.21
N LEU A 153 4.03 -13.43 -21.46
CA LEU A 153 2.85 -14.10 -21.95
C LEU A 153 1.60 -13.25 -21.63
N PRO A 154 0.47 -13.38 -22.36
CA PRO A 154 -0.77 -12.69 -22.05
C PRO A 154 -1.26 -12.87 -20.61
N GLN A 155 -1.01 -14.05 -20.02
CA GLN A 155 -1.34 -14.32 -18.62
C GLN A 155 -0.55 -13.44 -17.65
N ASP A 156 0.67 -13.04 -18.00
CA ASP A 156 1.48 -12.13 -17.17
C ASP A 156 0.88 -10.73 -17.19
N LEU A 157 0.47 -10.26 -18.38
CA LEU A 157 -0.23 -8.98 -18.55
C LEU A 157 -1.56 -8.96 -17.78
N ALA A 158 -2.31 -10.06 -17.83
CA ALA A 158 -3.55 -10.22 -17.08
C ALA A 158 -3.32 -10.21 -15.57
N ALA A 159 -2.28 -10.91 -15.08
CA ALA A 159 -1.90 -10.93 -13.67
C ALA A 159 -1.46 -9.54 -13.17
N TRP A 160 -0.84 -8.75 -14.03
CA TRP A 160 -0.43 -7.37 -13.73
C TRP A 160 -1.51 -6.32 -14.01
N ASN A 161 -2.65 -6.73 -14.60
CA ASN A 161 -3.73 -5.84 -15.02
C ASN A 161 -3.26 -4.70 -15.95
N VAL A 162 -2.38 -5.03 -16.91
CA VAL A 162 -1.82 -4.07 -17.89
C VAL A 162 -1.99 -4.54 -19.33
N GLY A 163 -2.06 -3.58 -20.26
CA GLY A 163 -2.05 -3.84 -21.70
C GLY A 163 -0.65 -3.90 -22.30
N ARG A 164 -0.54 -4.44 -23.53
CA ARG A 164 0.73 -4.51 -24.28
C ARG A 164 1.39 -3.14 -24.47
N ASP A 165 0.61 -2.09 -24.75
CA ASP A 165 1.14 -0.73 -24.94
C ASP A 165 1.80 -0.20 -23.66
N HIS A 166 1.25 -0.53 -22.49
CA HIS A 166 1.85 -0.15 -21.21
C HIS A 166 3.21 -0.83 -21.00
N VAL A 167 3.28 -2.14 -21.27
CA VAL A 167 4.52 -2.92 -21.25
C VAL A 167 5.57 -2.35 -22.22
N GLU A 168 5.15 -1.92 -23.39
CA GLU A 168 6.04 -1.31 -24.39
C GLU A 168 6.67 0.00 -23.89
N VAL A 169 5.86 0.89 -23.29
CA VAL A 169 6.35 2.15 -22.70
C VAL A 169 7.41 1.86 -21.64
N ILE A 170 7.17 0.86 -20.79
CA ILE A 170 8.12 0.47 -19.75
C ILE A 170 9.41 -0.10 -20.35
N ALA A 171 9.28 -1.00 -21.31
CA ALA A 171 10.43 -1.63 -21.96
C ALA A 171 11.36 -0.61 -22.64
N LEU A 172 10.77 0.38 -23.33
CA LEU A 172 11.53 1.47 -23.94
C LEU A 172 12.15 2.42 -22.90
N SER A 173 11.43 2.70 -21.81
CA SER A 173 11.96 3.52 -20.72
C SER A 173 13.18 2.86 -20.07
N ASN A 174 13.10 1.56 -19.82
CA ASN A 174 14.20 0.76 -19.29
C ASN A 174 15.41 0.76 -20.23
N LEU A 175 15.17 0.54 -21.53
CA LEU A 175 16.23 0.57 -22.53
C LEU A 175 16.93 1.95 -22.59
N ALA A 176 16.17 3.04 -22.54
CA ALA A 176 16.72 4.39 -22.53
C ALA A 176 17.58 4.68 -21.28
N LEU A 177 17.17 4.18 -20.11
CA LEU A 177 17.96 4.30 -18.88
C LEU A 177 19.29 3.54 -18.97
N MET A 178 19.31 2.39 -19.64
CA MET A 178 20.55 1.63 -19.86
C MET A 178 21.54 2.39 -20.73
N PHE A 179 21.07 3.05 -21.80
CA PHE A 179 21.95 3.84 -22.66
C PHE A 179 22.45 5.15 -22.03
N ARG A 180 21.73 5.71 -21.05
CA ARG A 180 22.15 6.94 -20.35
C ARG A 180 23.24 6.69 -19.30
N ASN A 181 23.32 5.48 -18.76
CA ASN A 181 24.25 5.12 -17.70
C ASN A 181 25.48 4.33 -18.21
N GLY A 182 25.62 4.17 -19.53
CA GLY A 182 26.73 3.50 -20.20
C GLY A 182 27.72 4.45 -20.83
#